data_AF-A0A966RNZ1-F1
#
_entry.id   AF-A0A966RNZ1-F1
#
_cell.length_a   1.000
_cell.length_b   1.000
_cell.length_c   1.000
_cell.angle_alpha   90.00
_cell.angle_beta   90.00
_cell.angle_gamma   90.00
#
_symmetry.space_group_name_H-M   'P 1'
#
loop_
_entity.id
_entity.type
_entity.pdbx_description
1 polymer ?
#
loop_
_entity_poly.entity_id
_entity_poly.type
_entity_poly.pdbx_seq_one_letter_code
_entity_poly.pdbx_strand_id
1 'polypeptide(L)' 'ERFNLSLGQGLGKVSGKVFRIGHLGDFNDLMLMGTLSGVEMALAIAKVPHQPGGVRAAMDILQR' A
#
# COMPACT_ATOMS: atom_id res chain seq x y z
N GLU A 1 0.62 6.61 -14.84
CA GLU A 1 0.88 5.30 -14.22
C GLU A 1 2.35 5.20 -13.85
N ARG A 2 2.74 5.40 -12.58
CA ARG A 2 4.18 5.40 -12.22
C ARG A 2 4.70 4.05 -11.74
N PHE A 3 3.82 3.24 -11.13
CA PHE A 3 4.19 1.98 -10.46
C PHE A 3 3.35 0.78 -10.92
N ASN A 4 2.44 0.96 -11.88
CA ASN A 4 1.46 -0.05 -12.26
C ASN A 4 0.72 -0.68 -11.06
N LEU A 5 0.49 0.14 -10.02
CA LEU A 5 -0.16 -0.26 -8.77
C LEU A 5 -1.65 0.10 -8.84
N SER A 6 -2.51 -0.88 -8.65
CA SER A 6 -3.97 -0.69 -8.55
C SER A 6 -4.40 -0.61 -7.08
N LEU A 7 -5.10 0.46 -6.72
CA LEU A 7 -5.69 0.66 -5.38
C LEU A 7 -7.18 0.94 -5.52
N GLY A 8 -7.97 0.45 -4.57
CA GLY A 8 -9.40 0.70 -4.54
C GLY A 8 -9.68 2.11 -4.02
N GLN A 9 -10.39 2.93 -4.78
CA GLN A 9 -10.82 4.26 -4.30
C GLN A 9 -11.89 4.13 -3.20
N GLY A 10 -11.93 5.12 -2.31
CA GLY A 10 -13.04 5.32 -1.39
C GLY A 10 -14.35 5.59 -2.15
N LEU A 11 -15.46 5.08 -1.62
CA LEU A 11 -16.79 5.21 -2.23
C LEU A 11 -17.75 5.94 -1.27
N GLY A 12 -18.82 6.52 -1.82
CA GLY A 12 -19.85 7.21 -1.03
C GLY A 12 -19.29 8.33 -0.17
N LYS A 13 -19.57 8.31 1.14
CA LYS A 13 -19.19 9.36 2.10
C LYS A 13 -17.67 9.58 2.23
N VAL A 14 -16.85 8.63 1.81
CA VAL A 14 -15.38 8.67 1.88
C VAL A 14 -14.70 8.77 0.51
N SER A 15 -15.48 9.08 -0.54
CA SER A 15 -14.92 9.34 -1.87
C SER A 15 -13.88 10.46 -1.81
N GLY A 16 -12.72 10.23 -2.44
CA GLY A 16 -11.59 11.16 -2.44
C GLY A 16 -10.85 11.33 -1.10
N LYS A 17 -11.27 10.63 -0.04
CA LYS A 17 -10.67 10.75 1.30
C LYS A 17 -9.79 9.57 1.68
N VAL A 18 -10.07 8.40 1.12
CA VAL A 18 -9.38 7.14 1.45
C VAL A 18 -9.07 6.35 0.18
N PHE A 19 -8.10 5.45 0.30
CA PHE A 19 -7.88 4.34 -0.62
C PHE A 19 -7.90 3.03 0.16
N ARG A 20 -8.02 1.91 -0.55
CA ARG A 20 -8.12 0.55 0.00
C ARG A 20 -7.09 -0.35 -0.67
N ILE A 21 -6.44 -1.18 0.12
CA ILE A 21 -5.56 -2.25 -0.33
C ILE A 21 -6.38 -3.55 -0.28
N GLY A 22 -6.60 -4.18 -1.43
CA GLY A 22 -7.20 -5.51 -1.48
C GLY A 22 -6.13 -6.57 -1.24
N HIS A 23 -6.41 -7.55 -0.38
CA HIS A 23 -5.46 -8.59 0.03
C HIS A 23 -6.16 -9.95 0.22
N LEU A 24 -7.06 -10.30 -0.72
CA LEU A 24 -7.86 -11.53 -0.71
C LEU A 24 -7.72 -12.25 -2.05
N GLY A 25 -7.86 -13.59 -2.03
CA GLY A 25 -7.73 -14.45 -3.20
C GLY A 25 -6.33 -15.05 -3.33
N ASP A 26 -5.89 -15.32 -4.55
CA ASP A 26 -4.52 -15.75 -4.85
C ASP A 26 -3.55 -14.56 -4.72
N PHE A 27 -3.22 -14.23 -3.47
CA PHE A 27 -2.43 -13.06 -3.10
C PHE A 27 -1.45 -13.44 -2.00
N ASN A 28 -0.18 -13.58 -2.37
CA ASN A 28 0.87 -14.02 -1.45
C ASN A 28 1.63 -12.85 -0.82
N ASP A 29 2.49 -13.18 0.15
CA ASP A 29 3.26 -12.23 0.93
C ASP A 29 4.16 -11.33 0.06
N LEU A 30 4.78 -11.86 -1.01
CA LEU A 30 5.61 -11.04 -1.90
C LEU A 30 4.78 -10.03 -2.71
N MET A 31 3.56 -10.39 -3.09
CA MET A 31 2.62 -9.44 -3.73
C MET A 31 2.17 -8.35 -2.75
N LEU A 32 1.93 -8.71 -1.49
CA LEU A 32 1.66 -7.73 -0.42
C LEU A 32 2.86 -6.79 -0.25
N MET A 33 4.07 -7.34 -0.17
CA MET A 33 5.30 -6.56 -0.03
C MET A 33 5.51 -5.58 -1.20
N GLY A 34 5.23 -6.01 -2.44
CA GLY A 34 5.25 -5.14 -3.61
C GLY A 34 4.23 -4.00 -3.50
N THR A 35 3.02 -4.32 -3.04
CA THR A 35 1.95 -3.34 -2.82
C THR A 35 2.34 -2.28 -1.78
N LEU A 36 2.83 -2.72 -0.61
CA LEU A 36 3.26 -1.81 0.46
C LEU A 36 4.44 -0.93 0.03
N SER A 37 5.39 -1.50 -0.72
CA SER A 37 6.51 -0.75 -1.28
C SER A 37 6.03 0.34 -2.25
N GLY A 38 5.10 0.01 -3.14
CA GLY A 38 4.51 0.97 -4.05
C GLY A 38 3.76 2.11 -3.33
N VAL A 39 3.06 1.80 -2.23
CA VAL A 39 2.38 2.80 -1.40
C VAL A 39 3.38 3.72 -0.71
N GLU A 40 4.41 3.18 -0.06
CA GLU A 40 5.42 3.99 0.64
C GLU A 40 6.17 4.92 -0.34
N MET A 41 6.55 4.41 -1.51
CA MET A 41 7.13 5.22 -2.59
C MET A 41 6.17 6.32 -3.09
N ALA A 42 4.88 6.02 -3.24
CA ALA A 42 3.88 6.98 -3.70
C ALA A 42 3.64 8.10 -2.66
N LEU A 43 3.57 7.76 -1.37
CA LEU A 43 3.45 8.74 -0.29
C LEU A 43 4.64 9.70 -0.27
N ALA A 44 5.86 9.18 -0.44
CA ALA A 44 7.08 9.99 -0.52
C ALA A 44 7.05 10.97 -1.72
N ILE A 45 6.68 10.49 -2.91
CA ILE A 45 6.58 11.35 -4.12
C ILE A 45 5.49 12.41 -3.95
N ALA A 46 4.35 12.04 -3.38
CA ALA A 46 3.24 12.95 -3.10
C ALA A 46 3.54 13.92 -1.94
N LYS A 47 4.72 13.80 -1.29
CA LYS A 47 5.13 14.59 -0.13
C LYS A 47 4.13 14.51 1.03
N VAL A 48 3.45 13.37 1.17
CA VAL A 48 2.58 13.10 2.30
C VAL A 48 3.46 12.83 3.53
N PRO A 49 3.32 13.57 4.64
CA PRO A 49 4.03 13.26 5.87
C PRO A 49 3.64 11.86 6.36
N HIS A 50 4.62 10.97 6.48
CA HIS A 50 4.45 9.62 7.00
C HIS A 50 5.74 9.18 7.69
N GLN A 51 5.65 8.17 8.56
CA GLN A 51 6.84 7.52 9.11
C GLN A 51 7.37 6.49 8.10
N PRO A 52 8.63 6.58 7.67
CA PRO A 52 9.22 5.59 6.80
C PRO A 52 9.51 4.28 7.56
N GLY A 53 9.66 3.19 6.82
CA GLY A 53 9.94 1.85 7.34
C GLY A 53 8.72 0.94 7.44
N GLY A 54 7.57 1.32 6.86
CA GLY A 54 6.36 0.50 6.88
C GLY A 54 6.56 -0.87 6.21
N VAL A 55 7.29 -0.89 5.09
CA VAL A 55 7.70 -2.13 4.42
C VAL A 55 8.55 -3.02 5.34
N ARG A 56 9.50 -2.43 6.10
CA ARG A 56 10.33 -3.22 7.03
C ARG A 56 9.48 -3.81 8.16
N ALA A 57 8.58 -3.03 8.73
CA ALA A 57 7.67 -3.51 9.78
C ALA A 57 6.82 -4.70 9.30
N ALA A 58 6.36 -4.69 8.04
CA ALA A 58 5.65 -5.83 7.47
C ALA A 58 6.53 -7.07 7.33
N MET A 59 7.78 -6.92 6.87
CA MET A 59 8.74 -8.04 6.79
C MET A 59 8.98 -8.69 8.17
N ASP A 60 9.12 -7.88 9.23
CA ASP A 60 9.35 -8.38 10.59
C ASP A 60 8.17 -9.23 11.14
N ILE A 61 6.97 -9.09 10.56
CA ILE A 61 5.80 -9.91 10.87
C ILE A 61 5.77 -11.18 10.01
N LEU A 62 6.01 -11.06 8.70
CA LEU A 62 5.89 -12.16 7.74
C LEU A 62 7.04 -13.18 7.82
N GLN A 63 8.20 -12.78 8.37
CA GLN A 63 9.35 -13.66 8.56
C GLN A 63 9.27 -14.56 9.80
N ARG A 64 8.16 -14.51 10.55
CA ARG A 64 7.93 -15.33 11.75
C ARG A 64 7.16 -16.59 11.41
#